data_AF-A0A5J4Z9U7-F1
#
_entry.id   AF-A0A5J4Z9U7-F1
#
_cell.length_a   1.000
_cell.length_b   1.000
_cell.length_c   1.000
_cell.angle_alpha   90.00
_cell.angle_beta   90.00
_cell.angle_gamma   90.00
#
_symmetry.space_group_name_H-M   'P 1'
#
loop_
_entity.id
_entity.type
_entity.pdbx_description
1 polymer ?
#
loop_
_entity_poly.entity_id
_entity_poly.type
_entity_poly.pdbx_seq_one_letter_code
_entity_poly.pdbx_strand_id
1 'polypeptide(L)'
;MDERVKMGKRGMSTSRVLGIASVLVVIGLCAQVASAYEIFCGKKANCYELLGVERGAELRDIKRAYRKLSLELHPDKNPREDAAERFRAVARAHEVLSSAESRVEYDDFLDHPEKYYWYFLEHMTADYAPQVSVHAALGGIFLILGCLHWFNLKANYRRKVLLVRQSEQYKEQIQLAIDSGVATSVSEAEKLVQVKGLHAPTWKDSLPVLLLMLPIHILKNVWWLVHWLVAYRILKVDYTQEDKEYLVKQRMRVMTDGQWDNIPLSLRQELVERRVWEEKAWQEYLQEMRIQRNRKGKDAVRKRYA
;
A
#
# COMPACT_ATOMS: atom_id res chain seq x y z
N MET A 1 2.62 13.42 42.63
CA MET A 1 3.60 12.38 42.24
C MET A 1 2.85 11.08 42.44
N ASP A 2 2.51 10.26 41.45
CA ASP A 2 3.11 9.99 40.15
C ASP A 2 2.04 9.28 39.28
N GLU A 3 1.53 9.94 38.24
CA GLU A 3 0.65 9.32 37.23
C GLU A 3 1.07 9.75 35.81
N ARG A 4 2.31 10.23 35.66
CA ARG A 4 2.86 10.77 34.41
C ARG A 4 3.84 9.82 33.71
N VAL A 5 3.61 8.50 33.80
CA VAL A 5 4.39 7.49 33.05
C VAL A 5 3.50 6.40 32.43
N LYS A 6 2.48 6.80 31.66
CA LYS A 6 1.79 5.90 30.72
C LYS A 6 1.60 6.53 29.34
N MET A 7 2.68 7.02 28.76
CA MET A 7 2.80 7.10 27.29
C MET A 7 4.08 6.37 26.90
N GLY A 8 3.94 5.23 26.23
CA GLY A 8 5.13 4.50 25.77
C GLY A 8 4.99 3.04 25.40
N LYS A 9 3.80 2.53 25.05
CA LYS A 9 3.72 1.30 24.25
C LYS A 9 2.73 1.50 23.12
N ARG A 10 3.21 2.11 22.03
CA ARG A 10 2.63 1.91 20.69
C ARG A 10 2.83 0.42 20.39
N GLY A 11 1.91 -0.42 20.85
CA GLY A 11 1.80 -1.78 20.37
C GLY A 11 1.66 -1.72 18.86
N MET A 12 2.62 -2.31 18.15
CA MET A 12 2.54 -2.49 16.72
C MET A 12 1.21 -3.19 16.45
N SER A 13 0.26 -2.48 15.82
CA SER A 13 -1.09 -3.00 15.53
C SER A 13 -0.96 -4.41 14.96
N THR A 14 -1.75 -5.35 15.46
CA THR A 14 -1.75 -6.77 15.02
C THR A 14 -1.84 -6.92 13.50
N SER A 15 -2.49 -5.96 12.83
CA SER A 15 -2.55 -5.86 11.37
C SER A 15 -1.20 -5.57 10.70
N ARG A 16 -0.32 -4.80 11.34
CA ARG A 16 1.05 -4.49 10.84
C ARG A 16 2.00 -5.66 11.02
N VAL A 17 1.86 -6.43 12.10
CA VAL A 17 2.68 -7.64 12.35
C VAL A 17 2.33 -8.74 11.35
N LEU A 18 1.04 -8.95 11.08
CA LEU A 18 0.58 -9.89 10.05
C LEU A 18 1.08 -9.51 8.65
N GLY A 19 1.08 -8.21 8.33
CA GLY A 19 1.56 -7.71 7.03
C GLY A 19 3.07 -7.88 6.83
N ILE A 20 3.88 -7.74 7.89
CA ILE A 20 5.33 -7.97 7.81
C ILE A 20 5.63 -9.47 7.71
N ALA A 21 4.92 -10.31 8.47
CA ALA A 21 5.08 -11.76 8.41
C ALA A 21 4.68 -12.34 7.04
N SER A 22 3.61 -11.84 6.42
CA SER A 22 3.21 -12.29 5.09
C SER A 22 4.21 -11.88 4.01
N VAL A 23 4.78 -10.68 4.10
CA VAL A 23 5.83 -10.21 3.17
C VAL A 23 7.10 -11.05 3.31
N LEU A 24 7.51 -11.41 4.54
CA LEU A 24 8.68 -12.28 4.75
C LEU A 24 8.46 -13.71 4.23
N VAL A 25 7.24 -14.24 4.34
CA VAL A 25 6.89 -15.55 3.76
C VAL A 25 6.91 -15.51 2.23
N VAL A 26 6.39 -14.45 1.62
CA VAL A 26 6.46 -14.26 0.15
C VAL A 26 7.91 -14.09 -0.31
N ILE A 27 8.73 -13.31 0.40
CA ILE A 27 10.17 -13.16 0.09
C ILE A 27 10.90 -14.50 0.25
N GLY A 28 10.59 -15.29 1.28
CA GLY A 28 11.16 -16.62 1.49
C GLY A 28 10.77 -17.62 0.38
N LEU A 29 9.50 -17.62 -0.03
CA LEU A 29 9.01 -18.43 -1.16
C LEU A 29 9.65 -17.99 -2.49
N CYS A 30 9.78 -16.68 -2.74
CA CYS A 30 10.47 -16.16 -3.91
C CYS A 30 11.96 -16.53 -3.91
N ALA A 31 12.62 -16.53 -2.76
CA ALA A 31 14.02 -16.94 -2.63
C ALA A 31 14.23 -18.44 -2.92
N GLN A 32 13.29 -19.30 -2.54
CA GLN A 32 13.33 -20.73 -2.86
C GLN A 32 13.17 -20.99 -4.36
N VAL A 33 12.27 -20.24 -5.03
CA VAL A 33 12.12 -20.32 -6.49
C VAL A 33 13.39 -19.85 -7.21
N ALA A 34 14.04 -18.80 -6.71
CA ALA A 34 15.30 -18.30 -7.28
C ALA A 34 16.48 -19.30 -7.14
N SER A 35 16.53 -20.11 -6.07
CA SER A 35 17.61 -21.07 -5.86
C SER A 35 17.56 -22.32 -6.75
N ALA A 36 16.46 -22.51 -7.48
CA ALA A 36 16.23 -23.69 -8.34
C ALA A 36 16.52 -23.44 -9.82
N TYR A 37 16.84 -22.20 -10.22
CA TYR A 37 17.10 -21.90 -11.63
C TYR A 37 18.56 -22.15 -12.01
N GLU A 38 18.76 -23.19 -12.80
CA GLU A 38 20.03 -23.59 -13.39
C GLU A 38 19.96 -23.35 -14.90
N ILE A 39 20.83 -22.49 -15.43
CA ILE A 39 20.97 -22.28 -16.89
C ILE A 39 21.66 -23.51 -17.47
N PHE A 40 21.18 -24.00 -18.62
CA PHE A 40 21.69 -25.20 -19.28
C PHE A 40 21.70 -26.42 -18.33
N CYS A 41 22.89 -26.87 -17.90
CA CYS A 41 23.09 -28.00 -17.00
C CYS A 41 23.46 -27.60 -15.55
N GLY A 42 23.38 -26.30 -15.24
CA GLY A 42 23.69 -25.75 -13.92
C GLY A 42 25.18 -25.45 -13.70
N LYS A 43 25.46 -24.68 -12.64
CA LYS A 43 26.80 -24.16 -12.34
C LYS A 43 27.79 -25.26 -11.89
N LYS A 44 27.28 -26.42 -11.47
CA LYS A 44 28.08 -27.50 -10.87
C LYS A 44 28.42 -28.64 -11.84
N ALA A 45 27.77 -28.70 -13.01
CA ALA A 45 27.92 -29.84 -13.91
C ALA A 45 27.97 -29.38 -15.38
N ASN A 46 29.00 -29.82 -16.10
CA ASN A 46 29.11 -29.60 -17.54
C ASN A 46 28.20 -30.58 -18.30
N CYS A 47 27.45 -30.13 -19.31
CA CYS A 47 26.56 -30.98 -20.10
C CYS A 47 27.31 -32.13 -20.80
N TYR A 48 28.55 -31.89 -21.24
CA TYR A 48 29.40 -32.91 -21.86
C TYR A 48 29.81 -33.99 -20.84
N GLU A 49 30.17 -33.57 -19.63
CA GLU A 49 30.52 -34.47 -18.53
C GLU A 49 29.32 -35.29 -18.04
N LEU A 50 28.13 -34.68 -17.98
CA LEU A 50 26.88 -35.36 -17.61
C LEU A 50 26.52 -36.50 -18.59
N LEU A 51 26.80 -36.31 -19.88
CA LEU A 51 26.62 -37.35 -20.90
C LEU A 51 27.84 -38.28 -21.03
N GLY A 52 28.98 -37.95 -20.42
CA GLY A 52 30.22 -38.70 -20.56
C GLY A 52 30.79 -38.67 -21.98
N VAL A 53 30.64 -37.54 -22.69
CA VAL A 53 31.13 -37.33 -24.05
C VAL A 53 32.08 -36.15 -24.11
N GLU A 54 32.96 -36.11 -25.11
CA GLU A 54 33.88 -34.98 -25.30
C GLU A 54 33.17 -33.79 -25.98
N ARG A 55 33.72 -32.58 -25.81
CA ARG A 55 33.20 -31.35 -26.44
C ARG A 55 33.12 -31.44 -27.97
N GLY A 56 33.98 -32.26 -28.60
CA GLY A 56 33.98 -32.52 -30.04
C GLY A 56 33.05 -33.65 -30.50
N ALA A 57 32.27 -34.27 -29.63
CA ALA A 57 31.47 -35.44 -29.98
C ALA A 57 30.41 -35.14 -31.05
N GLU A 58 30.23 -36.07 -31.99
CA GLU A 58 29.19 -35.95 -33.00
C GLU A 58 27.79 -36.15 -32.39
N LEU A 59 26.75 -35.61 -33.05
CA LEU A 59 25.36 -35.77 -32.61
C LEU A 59 24.96 -37.25 -32.44
N ARG A 60 25.57 -38.15 -33.24
CA ARG A 60 25.34 -39.60 -33.13
C ARG A 60 25.80 -40.15 -31.78
N ASP A 61 26.96 -39.70 -31.30
CA ASP A 61 27.56 -40.16 -30.05
C ASP A 61 26.83 -39.58 -28.84
N ILE A 62 26.42 -38.30 -28.93
CA ILE A 62 25.56 -37.64 -27.94
C ILE A 62 24.23 -38.40 -27.77
N LYS A 63 23.55 -38.74 -28.88
CA LYS A 63 22.30 -39.52 -28.86
C LYS A 63 22.52 -40.94 -28.30
N ARG A 64 23.65 -41.57 -28.60
CA ARG A 64 23.99 -42.90 -28.10
C ARG A 64 24.23 -42.89 -26.59
N ALA A 65 24.98 -41.90 -26.10
CA ALA A 65 25.27 -41.72 -24.68
C ALA A 65 24.00 -41.43 -23.89
N TYR A 66 23.14 -40.53 -24.38
CA TYR A 66 21.84 -40.25 -23.78
C TYR A 66 20.98 -41.51 -23.66
N ARG A 67 20.79 -42.27 -24.75
CA ARG A 67 19.98 -43.51 -24.70
C ARG A 67 20.48 -44.52 -23.66
N LYS A 68 21.80 -44.65 -23.52
CA LYS A 68 22.39 -45.55 -22.52
C LYS A 68 22.09 -45.06 -21.10
N LEU A 69 22.39 -43.80 -20.80
CA LEU A 69 22.20 -43.20 -19.48
C LEU A 69 20.72 -43.10 -19.10
N SER A 70 19.82 -42.80 -20.03
CA SER A 70 18.38 -42.78 -19.78
C SER A 70 17.81 -44.14 -19.37
N LEU A 71 18.34 -45.23 -19.91
CA LEU A 71 17.93 -46.59 -19.52
C LEU A 71 18.46 -46.98 -18.14
N GLU A 72 19.69 -46.56 -17.81
CA GLU A 72 20.34 -46.83 -16.52
C GLU A 72 19.75 -46.00 -15.37
N LEU A 73 19.35 -44.75 -15.66
CA LEU A 73 18.83 -43.79 -14.67
C LEU A 73 17.29 -43.70 -14.67
N HIS A 74 16.59 -44.55 -15.41
CA HIS A 74 15.13 -44.48 -15.51
C HIS A 74 14.49 -44.63 -14.11
N PRO A 75 13.65 -43.67 -13.64
CA PRO A 75 13.11 -43.66 -12.28
C PRO A 75 12.29 -44.91 -11.95
N ASP A 76 11.57 -45.48 -12.94
CA ASP A 76 10.80 -46.71 -12.72
C ASP A 76 11.67 -47.97 -12.57
N LYS A 77 12.90 -47.97 -13.11
CA LYS A 77 13.80 -49.15 -13.09
C LYS A 77 14.88 -49.04 -12.03
N ASN A 78 15.13 -47.84 -11.50
CA ASN A 78 16.20 -47.56 -10.57
C ASN A 78 15.61 -46.99 -9.26
N PRO A 79 15.60 -47.76 -8.15
CA PRO A 79 14.95 -47.37 -6.90
C PRO A 79 15.75 -46.35 -6.06
N ARG A 80 16.87 -45.81 -6.59
CA ARG A 80 17.67 -44.82 -5.86
C ARG A 80 16.97 -43.47 -5.81
N GLU A 81 17.06 -42.79 -4.68
CA GLU A 81 16.46 -41.47 -4.47
C GLU A 81 17.04 -40.40 -5.42
N ASP A 82 18.30 -40.55 -5.87
CA ASP A 82 18.98 -39.64 -6.79
C ASP A 82 18.69 -39.92 -8.28
N ALA A 83 18.04 -41.03 -8.62
CA ALA A 83 17.83 -41.44 -10.01
C ALA A 83 17.01 -40.42 -10.81
N ALA A 84 15.93 -39.91 -10.22
CA ALA A 84 15.06 -38.94 -10.89
C ALA A 84 15.73 -37.57 -11.14
N GLU A 85 16.60 -37.12 -10.23
CA GLU A 85 17.35 -35.87 -10.39
C GLU A 85 18.44 -36.02 -11.46
N ARG A 86 19.19 -37.12 -11.41
CA ARG A 86 20.23 -37.43 -12.41
C ARG A 86 19.65 -37.67 -13.80
N PHE A 87 18.49 -38.31 -13.89
CA PHE A 87 17.76 -38.46 -15.15
C PHE A 87 17.38 -37.11 -15.75
N ARG A 88 16.85 -36.19 -14.92
CA ARG A 88 16.54 -34.82 -15.35
C ARG A 88 17.79 -34.07 -15.82
N ALA A 89 18.91 -34.20 -15.11
CA ALA A 89 20.18 -33.58 -15.52
C ALA A 89 20.68 -34.12 -16.86
N VAL A 90 20.63 -35.44 -17.08
CA VAL A 90 21.02 -36.08 -18.35
C VAL A 90 20.09 -35.70 -19.51
N ALA A 91 18.79 -35.58 -19.25
CA ALA A 91 17.82 -35.12 -20.24
C ALA A 91 18.09 -33.68 -20.67
N ARG A 92 18.32 -32.77 -19.72
CA ARG A 92 18.72 -31.37 -20.00
C ARG A 92 20.03 -31.30 -20.79
N ALA A 93 21.04 -32.09 -20.41
CA ALA A 93 22.30 -32.13 -21.14
C ALA A 93 22.14 -32.58 -22.59
N HIS A 94 21.28 -33.58 -22.84
CA HIS A 94 20.96 -33.98 -24.21
C HIS A 94 20.19 -32.89 -24.97
N GLU A 95 19.21 -32.22 -24.35
CA GLU A 95 18.45 -31.15 -24.98
C GLU A 95 19.38 -30.03 -25.48
N VAL A 96 20.25 -29.52 -24.60
CA VAL A 96 21.24 -28.47 -24.92
C VAL A 96 22.21 -28.93 -26.02
N LEU A 97 22.75 -30.13 -25.93
CA LEU A 97 23.79 -30.61 -26.86
C LEU A 97 23.23 -31.19 -28.18
N SER A 98 21.93 -31.47 -28.25
CA SER A 98 21.29 -32.06 -29.44
C SER A 98 20.92 -31.04 -30.50
N SER A 99 20.68 -29.78 -30.11
CA SER A 99 20.44 -28.67 -31.02
C SER A 99 21.77 -28.01 -31.41
N ALA A 100 21.98 -27.77 -32.70
CA ALA A 100 23.20 -27.10 -33.16
C ALA A 100 23.28 -25.65 -32.63
N GLU A 101 22.15 -24.95 -32.55
CA GLU A 101 22.06 -23.58 -32.03
C GLU A 101 22.36 -23.53 -30.53
N SER A 102 21.68 -24.36 -29.73
CA SER A 102 21.85 -24.41 -28.27
C SER A 102 23.24 -24.92 -27.87
N ARG A 103 23.85 -25.80 -28.68
CA ARG A 103 25.22 -26.25 -28.46
C ARG A 103 26.24 -25.13 -28.68
N VAL A 104 26.07 -24.31 -29.73
CA VAL A 104 26.92 -23.14 -29.97
C VAL A 104 26.79 -22.14 -28.84
N GLU A 105 25.57 -21.85 -28.40
CA GLU A 105 25.32 -20.95 -27.26
C GLU A 105 25.93 -21.50 -25.95
N TYR A 106 25.82 -22.81 -25.72
CA TYR A 106 26.44 -23.47 -24.55
C TYR A 106 27.97 -23.44 -24.62
N ASP A 107 28.55 -23.67 -25.79
CA ASP A 107 29.98 -23.60 -26.03
C ASP A 107 30.51 -22.17 -25.80
N ASP A 108 29.80 -21.14 -26.28
CA ASP A 108 30.10 -19.72 -26.05
C ASP A 108 29.98 -19.36 -24.54
N PHE A 109 28.96 -19.89 -23.86
CA PHE A 109 28.81 -19.76 -22.40
C PHE A 109 30.00 -20.37 -21.63
N LEU A 110 30.51 -21.53 -22.06
CA LEU A 110 31.67 -22.17 -21.43
C LEU A 110 32.96 -21.37 -21.66
N ASP A 111 33.11 -20.75 -22.82
CA ASP A 111 34.30 -19.95 -23.17
C ASP A 111 34.27 -18.54 -22.54
N HIS A 112 33.10 -18.03 -22.17
CA HIS A 112 32.87 -16.69 -21.61
C HIS A 112 32.23 -16.69 -20.21
N PRO A 113 32.92 -17.19 -19.15
CA PRO A 113 32.37 -17.25 -17.80
C PRO A 113 32.03 -15.85 -17.22
N GLU A 114 32.67 -14.78 -17.70
CA GLU A 114 32.39 -13.39 -17.31
C GLU A 114 30.98 -12.92 -17.74
N LYS A 115 30.41 -13.52 -18.78
CA LYS A 115 29.08 -13.20 -19.31
C LYS A 115 27.95 -14.01 -18.67
N TYR A 116 28.22 -14.77 -17.60
CA TYR A 116 27.23 -15.63 -16.94
C TYR A 116 25.87 -14.94 -16.72
N TYR A 117 25.87 -13.70 -16.22
CA TYR A 117 24.65 -12.96 -15.95
C TYR A 117 23.87 -12.56 -17.21
N TRP A 118 24.56 -12.40 -18.35
CA TRP A 118 23.91 -12.08 -19.60
C TRP A 118 23.12 -13.28 -20.13
N TYR A 119 23.76 -14.46 -20.26
CA TYR A 119 23.06 -15.70 -20.63
C TYR A 119 21.95 -16.06 -19.64
N PHE A 120 22.16 -15.81 -18.33
CA PHE A 120 21.11 -16.00 -17.32
C PHE A 120 19.87 -15.17 -17.63
N LEU A 121 20.04 -13.88 -17.91
CA LEU A 121 18.93 -12.97 -18.17
C LEU A 121 18.25 -13.29 -19.50
N GLU A 122 19.02 -13.63 -20.53
CA GLU A 122 18.50 -13.98 -21.85
C GLU A 122 17.63 -15.24 -21.79
N HIS A 123 18.13 -16.32 -21.19
CA HIS A 123 17.39 -17.57 -21.01
C HIS A 123 16.12 -17.37 -20.17
N MET A 124 16.22 -16.57 -19.09
CA MET A 124 15.05 -16.18 -18.28
C MET A 124 14.02 -15.39 -19.10
N THR A 125 14.45 -14.44 -19.92
CA THR A 125 13.49 -13.65 -20.70
C THR A 125 12.80 -14.47 -21.78
N ALA A 126 13.44 -15.51 -22.32
CA ALA A 126 12.84 -16.40 -23.30
C ALA A 126 11.78 -17.31 -22.67
N ASP A 127 12.09 -17.96 -21.54
CA ASP A 127 11.18 -18.88 -20.84
C ASP A 127 9.99 -18.15 -20.20
N TYR A 128 10.24 -16.96 -19.65
CA TYR A 128 9.25 -16.15 -18.95
C TYR A 128 8.69 -15.01 -19.80
N ALA A 129 8.95 -15.00 -21.11
CA ALA A 129 8.35 -14.05 -22.03
C ALA A 129 6.82 -14.09 -21.84
N PRO A 130 6.20 -12.97 -21.40
CA PRO A 130 4.81 -13.01 -21.02
C PRO A 130 3.96 -13.32 -22.25
N GLN A 131 3.25 -14.45 -22.23
CA GLN A 131 2.34 -14.86 -23.31
C GLN A 131 1.18 -13.87 -23.53
N VAL A 132 0.94 -13.00 -22.54
CA VAL A 132 -0.02 -11.91 -22.59
C VAL A 132 0.72 -10.57 -22.60
N SER A 133 0.21 -9.59 -23.35
CA SER A 133 0.78 -8.25 -23.35
C SER A 133 0.84 -7.69 -21.92
N VAL A 134 2.02 -7.20 -21.52
CA VAL A 134 2.24 -6.58 -20.20
C VAL A 134 1.21 -5.47 -19.95
N HIS A 135 0.88 -4.69 -20.98
CA HIS A 135 -0.13 -3.64 -20.90
C HIS A 135 -1.54 -4.18 -20.58
N ALA A 136 -1.91 -5.33 -21.15
CA ALA A 136 -3.18 -5.97 -20.86
C ALA A 136 -3.23 -6.51 -19.42
N ALA A 137 -2.12 -7.13 -18.95
CA ALA A 137 -2.01 -7.58 -17.57
C ALA A 137 -2.11 -6.41 -16.57
N LEU A 138 -1.38 -5.32 -16.83
CA LEU A 138 -1.44 -4.09 -16.03
C LEU A 138 -2.84 -3.47 -16.04
N GLY A 139 -3.51 -3.43 -17.20
CA GLY A 139 -4.88 -2.96 -17.32
C GLY A 139 -5.87 -3.81 -16.51
N GLY A 140 -5.71 -5.13 -16.52
CA GLY A 140 -6.51 -6.05 -15.70
C GLY A 140 -6.32 -5.83 -14.20
N ILE A 141 -5.06 -5.73 -13.74
CA ILE A 141 -4.74 -5.43 -12.34
C ILE A 141 -5.35 -4.09 -11.93
N PHE A 142 -5.21 -3.06 -12.77
CA PHE A 142 -5.75 -1.74 -12.50
C PHE A 142 -7.27 -1.74 -12.37
N LEU A 143 -7.97 -2.49 -13.23
CA LEU A 143 -9.42 -2.65 -13.16
C LEU A 143 -9.85 -3.35 -11.86
N ILE A 144 -9.17 -4.45 -11.50
CA ILE A 144 -9.44 -5.18 -10.25
C ILE A 144 -9.23 -4.29 -9.03
N LEU A 145 -8.10 -3.57 -8.98
CA LEU A 145 -7.80 -2.64 -7.88
C LEU A 145 -8.80 -1.48 -7.82
N GLY A 146 -9.22 -0.95 -8.97
CA GLY A 146 -10.26 0.08 -9.05
C GLY A 146 -11.60 -0.40 -8.49
N CYS A 147 -12.02 -1.62 -8.85
CA CYS A 147 -13.25 -2.23 -8.32
C CYS A 147 -13.17 -2.49 -6.81
N LEU A 148 -12.07 -3.09 -6.33
CA LEU A 148 -11.85 -3.34 -4.90
C LEU A 148 -11.83 -2.04 -4.10
N HIS A 149 -11.16 -1.01 -4.61
CA HIS A 149 -11.13 0.33 -4.02
C HIS A 149 -12.54 0.91 -3.93
N TRP A 150 -13.32 0.88 -5.01
CA TRP A 150 -14.68 1.40 -5.04
C TRP A 150 -15.59 0.71 -4.01
N PHE A 151 -15.50 -0.63 -3.94
CA PHE A 151 -16.25 -1.39 -2.94
C PHE A 151 -15.82 -1.02 -1.51
N ASN A 152 -14.51 -0.85 -1.29
CA ASN A 152 -13.97 -0.41 -0.01
C ASN A 152 -14.47 0.99 0.40
N LEU A 153 -14.46 1.97 -0.52
CA LEU A 153 -15.02 3.31 -0.30
C LEU A 153 -16.49 3.23 0.11
N LYS A 154 -17.30 2.49 -0.63
CA LYS A 154 -18.73 2.34 -0.36
C LYS A 154 -19.00 1.61 0.95
N ALA A 155 -18.19 0.62 1.31
CA ALA A 155 -18.29 -0.08 2.60
C ALA A 155 -17.91 0.86 3.76
N ASN A 156 -16.82 1.61 3.63
CA ASN A 156 -16.37 2.56 4.64
C ASN A 156 -17.36 3.71 4.84
N TYR A 157 -17.94 4.26 3.77
CA TYR A 157 -18.99 5.28 3.86
C TYR A 157 -20.18 4.75 4.65
N ARG A 158 -20.70 3.55 4.31
CA ARG A 158 -21.81 2.92 5.03
C ARG A 158 -21.51 2.74 6.52
N ARG A 159 -20.31 2.27 6.87
CA ARG A 159 -19.89 2.14 8.27
C ARG A 159 -19.85 3.49 8.99
N LYS A 160 -19.29 4.53 8.37
CA LYS A 160 -19.23 5.88 8.96
C LYS A 160 -20.62 6.48 9.18
N VAL A 161 -21.54 6.32 8.24
CA VAL A 161 -22.94 6.76 8.40
C VAL A 161 -23.58 6.06 9.61
N LEU A 162 -23.40 4.74 9.74
CA LEU A 162 -23.95 3.99 10.87
C LEU A 162 -23.38 4.47 12.22
N LEU A 163 -22.07 4.76 12.28
CA LEU A 163 -21.43 5.29 13.48
C LEU A 163 -21.97 6.67 13.86
N VAL A 164 -22.17 7.56 12.90
CA VAL A 164 -22.77 8.87 13.17
C VAL A 164 -24.20 8.71 13.68
N ARG A 165 -25.00 7.84 13.06
CA ARG A 165 -26.38 7.57 13.51
C ARG A 165 -26.46 7.02 14.94
N GLN A 166 -25.46 6.27 15.37
CA GLN A 166 -25.38 5.74 16.73
C GLN A 166 -24.89 6.76 17.76
N SER A 167 -24.29 7.87 17.31
CA SER A 167 -23.76 8.90 18.22
C SER A 167 -24.88 9.62 18.97
N GLU A 168 -24.63 9.95 20.24
CA GLU A 168 -25.59 10.67 21.08
C GLU A 168 -25.93 12.05 20.51
N GLN A 169 -24.95 12.75 19.93
CA GLN A 169 -25.15 14.06 19.30
C GLN A 169 -26.15 14.01 18.15
N TYR A 170 -26.12 12.94 17.34
CA TYR A 170 -27.07 12.77 16.24
C TYR A 170 -28.48 12.49 16.78
N LYS A 171 -28.61 11.66 17.81
CA LYS A 171 -29.92 11.38 18.44
C LYS A 171 -30.53 12.64 19.06
N GLU A 172 -29.74 13.47 19.73
CA GLU A 172 -30.18 14.76 20.27
C GLU A 172 -30.70 15.68 19.15
N GLN A 173 -30.01 15.77 18.01
CA GLN A 173 -30.46 16.57 16.86
C GLN A 173 -31.79 16.07 16.30
N ILE A 174 -31.97 14.76 16.21
CA ILE A 174 -33.23 14.15 15.75
C ILE A 174 -34.37 14.46 16.73
N GLN A 175 -34.13 14.35 18.04
CA GLN A 175 -35.13 14.70 19.06
C GLN A 175 -35.51 16.18 19.00
N LEU A 176 -34.51 17.07 18.92
CA LEU A 176 -34.74 18.52 18.78
C LEU A 176 -35.57 18.86 17.53
N ALA A 177 -35.36 18.17 16.41
CA ALA A 177 -36.15 18.37 15.20
C ALA A 177 -37.62 17.94 15.36
N ILE A 178 -37.88 16.92 16.18
CA ILE A 178 -39.24 16.47 16.51
C ILE A 178 -39.89 17.43 17.50
N ASP A 179 -39.19 17.79 18.57
CA ASP A 179 -39.69 18.68 19.64
C ASP A 179 -39.99 20.09 19.13
N SER A 180 -39.22 20.58 18.15
CA SER A 180 -39.47 21.86 17.48
C SER A 180 -40.62 21.81 16.47
N GLY A 181 -41.24 20.65 16.25
CA GLY A 181 -42.34 20.47 15.30
C GLY A 181 -41.90 20.50 13.83
N VAL A 182 -40.58 20.50 13.56
CA VAL A 182 -40.01 20.52 12.19
C VAL A 182 -40.17 19.15 11.51
N ALA A 183 -40.19 18.07 12.29
CA ALA A 183 -40.41 16.71 11.80
C ALA A 183 -41.48 16.00 12.63
N THR A 184 -42.39 15.29 11.96
CA THR A 184 -43.46 14.52 12.61
C THR A 184 -43.02 13.11 13.02
N SER A 185 -41.92 12.63 12.44
CA SER A 185 -41.40 11.28 12.68
C SER A 185 -39.87 11.24 12.60
N VAL A 186 -39.28 10.22 13.22
CA VAL A 186 -37.82 9.97 13.16
C VAL A 186 -37.33 9.84 11.72
N SER A 187 -38.10 9.18 10.84
CA SER A 187 -37.75 9.01 9.41
C SER A 187 -37.73 10.34 8.65
N GLU A 188 -38.65 11.25 8.97
CA GLU A 188 -38.67 12.60 8.40
C GLU A 188 -37.50 13.44 8.94
N ALA A 189 -37.24 13.36 10.25
CA ALA A 189 -36.11 14.02 10.88
C ALA A 189 -34.77 13.53 10.31
N GLU A 190 -34.59 12.24 10.06
CA GLU A 190 -33.37 11.68 9.45
C GLU A 190 -33.10 12.19 8.03
N LYS A 191 -34.14 12.58 7.28
CA LYS A 191 -33.98 13.18 5.94
C LYS A 191 -33.57 14.66 6.02
N LEU A 192 -34.02 15.36 7.06
CA LEU A 192 -33.78 16.79 7.28
C LEU A 192 -32.43 17.04 7.98
N VAL A 193 -32.07 16.21 8.94
CA VAL A 193 -30.81 16.28 9.68
C VAL A 193 -29.69 15.71 8.81
N GLN A 194 -29.08 16.58 8.00
CA GLN A 194 -27.92 16.21 7.19
C GLN A 194 -26.71 15.91 8.06
N VAL A 195 -26.08 14.75 7.85
CA VAL A 195 -24.79 14.41 8.47
C VAL A 195 -23.70 15.30 7.87
N LYS A 196 -23.37 16.39 8.57
CA LYS A 196 -22.35 17.34 8.12
C LYS A 196 -20.95 16.71 8.10
N GLY A 197 -20.24 16.89 6.99
CA GLY A 197 -18.86 16.44 6.80
C GLY A 197 -18.68 15.01 6.29
N LEU A 198 -19.77 14.30 5.94
CA LEU A 198 -19.71 12.97 5.33
C LEU A 198 -20.39 12.99 3.95
N HIS A 199 -19.60 12.94 2.88
CA HIS A 199 -20.10 12.90 1.50
C HIS A 199 -20.17 11.47 0.98
N ALA A 200 -21.17 11.19 0.14
CA ALA A 200 -21.28 9.89 -0.54
C ALA A 200 -20.18 9.75 -1.61
N PRO A 201 -19.53 8.58 -1.73
CA PRO A 201 -18.47 8.39 -2.71
C PRO A 201 -19.01 8.64 -4.12
N THR A 202 -18.37 9.57 -4.82
CA THR A 202 -18.70 9.98 -6.19
C THR A 202 -17.71 9.33 -7.15
N TRP A 203 -18.03 9.22 -8.43
CA TRP A 203 -17.11 8.66 -9.44
C TRP A 203 -15.74 9.35 -9.47
N LYS A 204 -15.66 10.63 -9.08
CA LYS A 204 -14.42 11.40 -8.93
C LYS A 204 -13.49 10.87 -7.83
N ASP A 205 -14.03 10.15 -6.85
CA ASP A 205 -13.28 9.54 -5.76
C ASP A 205 -12.72 8.16 -6.14
N SER A 206 -13.00 7.68 -7.36
CA SER A 206 -12.49 6.40 -7.82
C SER A 206 -10.97 6.44 -8.01
N LEU A 207 -10.31 5.31 -7.74
CA LEU A 207 -8.87 5.16 -7.89
C LEU A 207 -8.34 5.64 -9.26
N PRO A 208 -8.99 5.33 -10.40
CA PRO A 208 -8.50 5.78 -11.69
C PRO A 208 -8.50 7.30 -11.86
N VAL A 209 -9.58 7.95 -11.42
CA VAL A 209 -9.71 9.41 -11.52
C VAL A 209 -8.72 10.08 -10.58
N LEU A 210 -8.55 9.55 -9.37
CA LEU A 210 -7.57 10.06 -8.43
C LEU A 210 -6.15 9.97 -8.97
N LEU A 211 -5.78 8.85 -9.59
CA LEU A 211 -4.45 8.67 -10.19
C LEU A 211 -4.23 9.64 -11.36
N LEU A 212 -5.25 9.86 -12.20
CA LEU A 212 -5.19 10.81 -13.30
C LEU A 212 -5.08 12.26 -12.82
N MET A 213 -5.77 12.60 -11.72
CA MET A 213 -5.77 13.95 -11.15
C MET A 213 -4.58 14.22 -10.23
N LEU A 214 -3.85 13.18 -9.79
CA LEU A 214 -2.74 13.30 -8.84
C LEU A 214 -1.64 14.27 -9.30
N PRO A 215 -1.17 14.26 -10.56
CA PRO A 215 -0.20 15.24 -11.04
C PRO A 215 -0.70 16.69 -10.91
N ILE A 216 -1.97 16.94 -11.22
CA ILE A 216 -2.59 18.26 -11.12
C ILE A 216 -2.64 18.73 -9.67
N HIS A 217 -3.03 17.85 -8.74
CA HIS A 217 -3.06 18.17 -7.31
C HIS A 217 -1.66 18.45 -6.76
N ILE A 218 -0.65 17.68 -7.19
CA ILE A 218 0.75 17.93 -6.81
C ILE A 218 1.18 19.32 -7.30
N LEU A 219 0.94 19.65 -8.57
CA LEU A 219 1.29 20.95 -9.12
C LEU A 219 0.57 22.10 -8.39
N LYS A 220 -0.72 21.96 -8.10
CA LYS A 220 -1.49 22.95 -7.32
C LYS A 220 -0.90 23.14 -5.92
N ASN A 221 -0.54 22.05 -5.24
CA ASN A 221 0.06 22.11 -3.90
C ASN A 221 1.46 22.73 -3.91
N VAL A 222 2.27 22.42 -4.93
CA VAL A 222 3.58 23.04 -5.13
C VAL A 222 3.42 24.54 -5.37
N TRP A 223 2.50 24.93 -6.25
CA TRP A 223 2.20 26.35 -6.50
C TRP A 223 1.74 27.07 -5.23
N TRP A 224 0.83 26.45 -4.48
CA TRP A 224 0.36 26.99 -3.20
C TRP A 224 1.51 27.15 -2.19
N LEU A 225 2.42 26.18 -2.10
CA LEU A 225 3.60 26.25 -1.24
C LEU A 225 4.56 27.37 -1.66
N VAL A 226 4.80 27.51 -2.98
CA VAL A 226 5.63 28.59 -3.53
C VAL A 226 5.02 29.95 -3.25
N HIS A 227 3.71 30.11 -3.49
CA HIS A 227 2.97 31.31 -3.16
C HIS A 227 3.11 31.66 -1.68
N TRP A 228 2.86 30.71 -0.77
CA TRP A 228 2.98 30.92 0.67
C TRP A 228 4.41 31.30 1.08
N LEU A 229 5.42 30.66 0.51
CA LEU A 229 6.82 30.97 0.77
C LEU A 229 7.17 32.40 0.34
N VAL A 230 6.76 32.79 -0.87
CA VAL A 230 7.08 34.12 -1.41
C VAL A 230 6.28 35.21 -0.68
N ALA A 231 4.97 35.05 -0.55
CA ALA A 231 4.10 36.06 0.05
C ALA A 231 4.44 36.32 1.52
N TYR A 232 4.60 35.27 2.33
CA TYR A 232 4.71 35.41 3.78
C TYR A 232 6.15 35.41 4.30
N ARG A 233 7.06 34.65 3.68
CA ARG A 233 8.45 34.58 4.14
C ARG A 233 9.35 35.63 3.52
N ILE A 234 9.17 35.92 2.22
CA ILE A 234 10.02 36.87 1.49
C ILE A 234 9.42 38.27 1.52
N LEU A 235 8.16 38.41 1.08
CA LEU A 235 7.49 39.70 0.93
C LEU A 235 6.85 40.21 2.23
N LYS A 236 6.68 39.33 3.23
CA LYS A 236 6.08 39.65 4.54
C LYS A 236 4.73 40.36 4.44
N VAL A 237 3.90 39.92 3.49
CA VAL A 237 2.53 40.41 3.33
C VAL A 237 1.69 40.00 4.55
N ASP A 238 0.76 40.85 4.98
CA ASP A 238 -0.18 40.49 6.04
C ASP A 238 -1.11 39.35 5.63
N TYR A 239 -1.42 38.45 6.56
CA TYR A 239 -2.30 37.31 6.29
C TYR A 239 -3.71 37.76 5.91
N THR A 240 -4.23 37.21 4.82
CA THR A 240 -5.65 37.33 4.47
C THR A 240 -6.52 36.61 5.50
N GLN A 241 -7.83 36.89 5.48
CA GLN A 241 -8.78 36.23 6.39
C GLN A 241 -8.79 34.70 6.20
N GLU A 242 -8.73 34.24 4.95
CA GLU A 242 -8.70 32.82 4.61
C GLU A 242 -7.41 32.13 5.08
N ASP A 243 -6.28 32.83 4.97
CA ASP A 243 -4.98 32.32 5.43
C ASP A 243 -4.92 32.21 6.96
N LYS A 244 -5.55 33.14 7.68
CA LYS A 244 -5.70 33.05 9.15
C LYS A 244 -6.53 31.85 9.54
N GLU A 245 -7.66 31.62 8.86
CA GLU A 245 -8.49 30.43 9.09
C GLU A 245 -7.73 29.14 8.81
N TYR A 246 -6.93 29.09 7.74
CA TYR A 246 -6.07 27.95 7.44
C TYR A 246 -5.07 27.66 8.57
N LEU A 247 -4.39 28.68 9.10
CA LEU A 247 -3.44 28.52 10.21
C LEU A 247 -4.13 28.04 11.49
N VAL A 248 -5.34 28.54 11.78
CA VAL A 248 -6.13 28.07 12.93
C VAL A 248 -6.58 26.62 12.74
N LYS A 249 -7.07 26.24 11.56
CA LYS A 249 -7.38 24.83 11.20
C LYS A 249 -6.18 23.92 11.47
N GLN A 250 -5.00 24.34 11.01
CA GLN A 250 -3.75 23.60 11.16
C GLN A 250 -3.38 23.42 12.65
N ARG A 251 -3.51 24.46 13.48
CA ARG A 251 -3.25 24.39 14.92
C ARG A 251 -4.21 23.47 15.67
N MET A 252 -5.49 23.52 15.30
CA MET A 252 -6.54 22.67 15.87
C MET A 252 -6.45 21.21 15.42
N ARG A 253 -5.58 20.89 14.46
CA ARG A 253 -5.46 19.57 13.82
C ARG A 253 -6.76 19.11 13.15
N VAL A 254 -7.52 20.07 12.64
CA VAL A 254 -8.71 19.83 11.84
C VAL A 254 -8.25 19.60 10.40
N MET A 255 -8.36 18.36 9.92
CA MET A 255 -7.75 17.94 8.65
C MET A 255 -8.69 18.05 7.45
N THR A 256 -10.01 18.03 7.68
CA THR A 256 -11.00 18.10 6.60
C THR A 256 -11.90 19.32 6.76
N ASP A 257 -12.29 19.93 5.64
CA ASP A 257 -13.19 21.10 5.66
C ASP A 257 -14.52 20.78 6.34
N GLY A 258 -15.03 19.55 6.17
CA GLY A 258 -16.23 19.10 6.87
C GLY A 258 -16.11 19.09 8.40
N GLN A 259 -14.93 18.85 8.97
CA GLN A 259 -14.72 18.97 10.42
C GLN A 259 -14.67 20.43 10.87
N TRP A 260 -14.14 21.32 10.03
CA TRP A 260 -14.10 22.76 10.31
C TRP A 260 -15.49 23.38 10.28
N ASP A 261 -16.32 22.98 9.33
CA ASP A 261 -17.68 23.50 9.18
C ASP A 261 -18.65 23.03 10.28
N ASN A 262 -18.28 21.97 11.01
CA ASN A 262 -19.00 21.52 12.20
C ASN A 262 -18.75 22.41 13.43
N ILE A 263 -17.72 23.27 13.39
CA ILE A 263 -17.41 24.18 14.48
C ILE A 263 -18.34 25.41 14.34
N PRO A 264 -19.02 25.84 15.43
CA PRO A 264 -19.88 27.02 15.40
C PRO A 264 -19.16 28.24 14.81
N LEU A 265 -19.85 29.00 13.95
CA LEU A 265 -19.27 30.18 13.29
C LEU A 265 -18.74 31.20 14.31
N SER A 266 -19.46 31.40 15.41
CA SER A 266 -19.04 32.28 16.51
C SER A 266 -17.70 31.88 17.10
N LEU A 267 -17.49 30.58 17.33
CA LEU A 267 -16.22 30.07 17.84
C LEU A 267 -15.11 30.20 16.80
N ARG A 268 -15.40 29.97 15.51
CA ARG A 268 -14.42 30.16 14.43
C ARG A 268 -13.94 31.62 14.37
N GLN A 269 -14.87 32.57 14.41
CA GLN A 269 -14.58 34.00 14.43
C GLN A 269 -13.78 34.39 15.68
N GLU A 270 -14.19 33.92 16.85
CA GLU A 270 -13.48 34.17 18.11
C GLU A 270 -12.03 33.66 18.09
N LEU A 271 -11.79 32.45 17.55
CA LEU A 271 -10.43 31.90 17.42
C LEU A 271 -9.55 32.75 16.49
N VAL A 272 -10.14 33.32 15.44
CA VAL A 272 -9.43 34.22 14.53
C VAL A 272 -9.18 35.58 15.20
N GLU A 273 -10.16 36.15 15.88
CA GLU A 273 -10.01 37.43 16.61
C GLU A 273 -8.94 37.35 17.70
N ARG A 274 -8.90 36.23 18.44
CA ARG A 274 -7.90 35.95 19.47
C ARG A 274 -6.51 35.61 18.91
N ARG A 275 -6.31 35.63 17.59
CA ARG A 275 -5.04 35.35 16.91
C ARG A 275 -4.43 34.00 17.28
N VAL A 276 -5.27 32.98 17.41
CA VAL A 276 -4.87 31.66 17.91
C VAL A 276 -3.88 30.93 16.99
N TRP A 277 -3.64 31.44 15.78
CA TRP A 277 -2.54 30.98 14.91
C TRP A 277 -1.15 31.29 15.48
N GLU A 278 -1.00 32.32 16.32
CA GLU A 278 0.24 32.68 16.99
C GLU A 278 0.53 31.74 18.17
N GLU A 279 1.81 31.37 18.36
CA GLU A 279 2.19 30.40 19.40
C GLU A 279 1.81 30.88 20.81
N LYS A 280 2.02 32.16 21.13
CA LYS A 280 1.71 32.70 22.46
C LYS A 280 0.22 32.63 22.76
N ALA A 281 -0.59 33.17 21.85
CA ALA A 281 -2.05 33.16 21.96
C ALA A 281 -2.63 31.73 22.03
N TRP A 282 -2.04 30.78 21.29
CA TRP A 282 -2.43 29.38 21.38
C TRP A 282 -2.19 28.76 22.75
N GLN A 283 -1.02 29.03 23.37
CA GLN A 283 -0.71 28.52 24.70
C GLN A 283 -1.64 29.09 25.78
N GLU A 284 -1.92 30.39 25.70
CA GLU A 284 -2.88 31.07 26.58
C GLU A 284 -4.29 30.47 26.43
N TYR A 285 -4.76 30.30 25.20
CA TYR A 285 -6.04 29.65 24.91
C TYR A 285 -6.11 28.23 25.48
N LEU A 286 -5.07 27.41 25.28
CA LEU A 286 -5.01 26.06 25.84
C LEU A 286 -5.03 26.07 27.36
N GLN A 287 -4.37 27.04 27.99
CA GLN A 287 -4.36 27.20 29.45
C GLN A 287 -5.75 27.59 29.97
N GLU A 288 -6.44 28.54 29.33
CA GLU A 288 -7.82 28.90 29.64
C GLU A 288 -8.76 27.70 29.55
N MET A 289 -8.68 26.95 28.45
CA MET A 289 -9.52 25.77 28.23
C MET A 289 -9.26 24.68 29.28
N ARG A 290 -8.02 24.52 29.75
CA ARG A 290 -7.69 23.62 30.87
C ARG A 290 -8.32 24.10 32.18
N ILE A 291 -8.26 25.40 32.48
CA ILE A 291 -8.85 25.99 33.68
C ILE A 291 -10.38 25.82 33.66
N GLN A 292 -11.03 26.12 32.55
CA GLN A 292 -12.48 25.96 32.40
C GLN A 292 -12.92 24.50 32.60
N ARG A 293 -12.18 23.55 32.00
CA ARG A 293 -12.46 22.12 32.18
C ARG A 293 -12.32 21.68 33.63
N ASN A 294 -11.27 22.15 34.32
CA ASN A 294 -11.05 21.84 35.74
C ASN A 294 -12.14 22.44 36.64
N ARG A 295 -12.62 23.64 36.35
CA ARG A 295 -13.75 24.27 37.06
C ARG A 295 -15.04 23.46 36.87
N LYS A 296 -15.42 23.17 35.62
CA LYS A 296 -16.60 22.34 35.30
C LYS A 296 -16.51 20.95 35.94
N GLY A 297 -15.34 20.32 35.97
CA GLY A 297 -15.12 19.04 36.64
C GLY A 297 -15.38 19.11 38.14
N LYS A 298 -14.88 20.16 38.82
CA LYS A 298 -15.15 20.39 40.24
C LYS A 298 -16.63 20.64 40.52
N ASP A 299 -17.31 21.40 39.67
CA ASP A 299 -18.74 21.68 39.83
C ASP A 299 -19.60 20.43 39.60
N ALA A 300 -19.24 19.59 38.63
CA ALA A 300 -19.91 18.32 38.37
C ALA A 300 -19.73 17.31 39.51
N VAL A 301 -18.55 17.30 40.15
CA VAL A 301 -18.30 16.52 41.38
C VAL A 301 -19.16 17.07 42.52
N ARG A 302 -19.17 18.39 42.73
CA ARG A 302 -19.94 19.03 43.80
C ARG A 302 -21.45 18.77 43.69
N LYS A 303 -22.00 18.76 42.48
CA LYS A 303 -23.41 18.39 42.19
C LYS A 303 -23.74 16.90 42.39
N ARG A 304 -22.74 16.03 42.48
CA ARG A 304 -22.94 14.57 42.63
C ARG A 304 -22.98 14.14 44.11
N TYR A 305 -22.51 15.00 45.01
CA TYR A 305 -22.44 14.80 46.47
C TYR A 305 -23.34 15.76 47.26
N ALA A 306 -24.19 16.53 46.57
CA ALA A 306 -25.23 17.39 47.13
C ALA A 306 -26.60 16.81 46.75
#